data_AF-A0A3G1HW66-F1
#
_entry.id   AF-A0A3G1HW66-F1
#
_cell.length_a   1.000
_cell.length_b   1.000
_cell.length_c   1.000
_cell.angle_alpha   90.00
_cell.angle_beta   90.00
_cell.angle_gamma   90.00
#
_symmetry.space_group_name_H-M   'P 1'
#
loop_
_entity.id
_entity.type
_entity.pdbx_description
1 polymer ?
#
loop_
_entity_poly.entity_id
_entity_poly.type
_entity_poly.pdbx_seq_one_letter_code
_entity_poly.pdbx_strand_id
1 'polypeptide(L)'
;SAEKAKIREVIDEGTRERLIYEIKKKTRNIEDICISCGSLNVSLEHPLFVGAMCQGCKNSFLECAYQYDDDGYQSYCTICCGGREVLMCGNNNCCRCFCVECVDLLVGAGSAVAAINEDPWNCYMCGPRSTYGLLRRRDDWPCRLQLFFANNHEQEFEPAKLYPPVAAEKRQPIRVLSLFDGIATGLLVLKDLGIQVDKYVASEVCEDSITVGMVRHQGRIMYVGDVRNVTHKHIEEWGPFDLVIGGSPCNDLSIVNPARKGLYEGTGRLFFEFYRLLH
;
A
#
# COMPACT_ATOMS: atom_id res chain seq x y z
N SER A 1 18.30 -3.71 27.39
CA SER A 1 19.44 -4.37 28.04
C SER A 1 19.77 -5.63 27.26
N ALA A 2 20.97 -5.68 26.67
CA ALA A 2 21.72 -6.78 26.01
C ALA A 2 21.05 -7.80 25.06
N GLU A 3 19.76 -8.12 25.19
CA GLU A 3 19.10 -9.23 24.50
C GLU A 3 18.36 -8.79 23.22
N LYS A 4 17.84 -7.56 23.21
CA LYS A 4 17.26 -6.93 22.00
C LYS A 4 18.30 -6.52 20.95
N ALA A 5 19.59 -6.58 21.28
CA ALA A 5 20.70 -6.32 20.35
C ALA A 5 21.25 -7.60 19.69
N LYS A 6 20.82 -8.79 20.14
CA LYS A 6 21.31 -10.10 19.65
C LYS A 6 20.50 -10.71 18.50
N ILE A 7 19.42 -10.07 18.07
CA ILE A 7 18.60 -10.45 16.89
C ILE A 7 18.72 -9.39 15.79
N ARG A 8 19.90 -8.79 15.65
CA ARG A 8 20.39 -8.42 14.33
C ARG A 8 21.43 -9.48 14.03
N GLU A 9 21.04 -10.54 13.33
CA GLU A 9 22.04 -11.31 12.58
C GLU A 9 22.81 -10.25 11.80
N VAL A 10 24.11 -10.13 12.12
CA VAL A 10 25.04 -9.33 11.36
C VAL A 10 25.10 -10.00 10.00
N ILE A 11 24.19 -9.61 9.12
CA ILE A 11 24.31 -9.89 7.71
C ILE A 11 25.45 -8.99 7.26
N ASP A 12 26.64 -9.58 7.27
CA ASP A 12 27.86 -8.98 6.76
C ASP A 12 27.58 -8.45 5.34
N GLU A 13 27.76 -7.15 5.13
CA GLU A 13 27.50 -6.47 3.84
C GLU A 13 28.27 -7.19 2.71
N GLY A 14 29.47 -7.72 3.00
CA GLY A 14 30.27 -8.50 2.04
C GLY A 14 29.70 -9.88 1.69
N THR A 15 28.83 -10.46 2.53
CA THR A 15 28.23 -11.77 2.29
C THR A 15 27.20 -11.71 1.17
N ARG A 16 26.37 -10.67 1.11
CA ARG A 16 25.38 -10.51 0.03
C ARG A 16 26.08 -10.33 -1.33
N GLU A 17 27.11 -9.49 -1.40
CA GLU A 17 27.87 -9.24 -2.63
C GLU A 17 28.54 -10.51 -3.16
N ARG A 18 29.19 -11.27 -2.26
CA ARG A 18 29.83 -12.55 -2.59
C ARG A 18 28.83 -13.55 -3.14
N LEU A 19 27.66 -13.71 -2.52
CA LEU A 19 26.64 -14.64 -2.97
C LEU A 19 26.07 -14.25 -4.34
N ILE A 20 25.87 -12.95 -4.58
CA ILE A 20 25.48 -12.45 -5.91
C ILE A 20 26.56 -12.73 -6.95
N TYR A 21 27.84 -12.60 -6.60
CA TYR A 21 28.95 -12.96 -7.48
C TYR A 21 28.98 -14.46 -7.81
N GLU A 22 28.71 -15.34 -6.84
CA GLU A 22 28.55 -16.79 -7.06
C GLU A 22 27.41 -17.07 -8.05
N ILE A 23 26.28 -16.36 -7.96
CA ILE A 23 25.17 -16.47 -8.92
C ILE A 23 25.59 -16.00 -10.32
N LYS A 24 26.32 -14.89 -10.43
CA LYS A 24 26.88 -14.42 -11.72
C LYS A 24 27.81 -15.47 -12.34
N LYS A 25 28.54 -16.23 -11.52
CA LYS A 25 29.38 -17.37 -11.94
C LYS A 25 28.61 -18.67 -12.17
N LYS A 26 27.29 -18.68 -11.99
CA LYS A 26 26.42 -19.85 -12.10
C LYS A 26 26.78 -20.99 -11.14
N THR A 27 27.41 -20.67 -10.00
CA THR A 27 27.74 -21.66 -8.96
C THR A 27 26.67 -21.76 -7.88
N ARG A 28 25.61 -20.94 -7.97
CA ARG A 28 24.46 -20.89 -7.05
C ARG A 28 23.23 -20.36 -7.78
N ASN A 29 22.03 -20.79 -7.40
CA ASN A 29 20.80 -20.22 -7.95
C ASN A 29 20.34 -19.01 -7.13
N ILE A 30 19.75 -18.03 -7.81
CA ILE A 30 19.17 -16.85 -7.15
C ILE A 30 18.00 -17.18 -6.23
N GLU A 31 17.32 -18.31 -6.48
CA GLU A 31 16.21 -18.83 -5.69
C GLU A 31 16.69 -19.53 -4.40
N ASP A 32 18.00 -19.71 -4.21
CA ASP A 32 18.58 -20.31 -2.99
C ASP A 32 19.03 -19.25 -1.96
N ILE A 33 18.85 -17.96 -2.24
CA ILE A 33 19.26 -16.86 -1.36
C ILE A 33 18.16 -15.81 -1.20
N CYS A 34 18.13 -15.16 -0.04
CA CYS A 34 17.27 -14.01 0.18
C CYS A 34 17.78 -12.83 -0.66
N ILE A 35 17.09 -12.44 -1.73
CA ILE A 35 17.56 -11.35 -2.59
C ILE A 35 17.51 -9.99 -1.90
N SER A 36 16.73 -9.85 -0.82
CA SER A 36 16.62 -8.62 -0.04
C SER A 36 17.83 -8.38 0.86
N CYS A 37 18.38 -9.41 1.51
CA CYS A 37 19.46 -9.25 2.50
C CYS A 37 20.67 -10.18 2.31
N GLY A 38 20.58 -11.25 1.52
CA GLY A 38 21.66 -12.22 1.33
C GLY A 38 21.65 -13.42 2.30
N SER A 39 20.66 -13.52 3.20
CA SER A 39 20.52 -14.70 4.07
C SER A 39 20.29 -15.99 3.27
N LEU A 40 20.91 -17.09 3.71
CA LEU A 40 20.68 -18.44 3.17
C LEU A 40 19.49 -19.15 3.84
N ASN A 41 18.97 -18.59 4.95
CA ASN A 41 17.84 -19.16 5.67
C ASN A 41 16.52 -18.71 5.04
N VAL A 42 16.26 -19.22 3.83
CA VAL A 42 15.10 -18.87 3.02
C VAL A 42 13.92 -19.80 3.28
N SER A 43 12.72 -19.23 3.34
CA SER A 43 11.48 -19.98 3.56
C SER A 43 10.40 -19.64 2.53
N LEU A 44 10.62 -18.58 1.74
CA LEU A 44 9.63 -17.98 0.87
C LEU A 44 10.30 -17.53 -0.42
N GLU A 45 9.49 -17.30 -1.43
CA GLU A 45 9.91 -16.60 -2.65
C GLU A 45 9.60 -15.11 -2.52
N HIS A 46 10.49 -14.25 -3.04
CA HIS A 46 10.23 -12.81 -3.07
C HIS A 46 9.00 -12.51 -3.96
N PRO A 47 8.02 -11.72 -3.48
CA PRO A 47 6.72 -11.59 -4.17
C PRO A 47 6.81 -10.90 -5.53
N LEU A 48 7.74 -9.95 -5.69
CA LEU A 48 7.86 -9.11 -6.90
C LEU A 48 8.87 -9.60 -7.94
N PHE A 49 9.96 -10.21 -7.49
CA PHE A 49 11.12 -10.55 -8.32
C PHE A 49 11.54 -12.00 -8.08
N VAL A 50 12.20 -12.58 -9.07
CA VAL A 50 12.73 -13.94 -8.97
C VAL A 50 13.91 -13.98 -8.02
N GLY A 51 13.84 -14.92 -7.08
CA GLY A 51 14.70 -15.01 -5.92
C GLY A 51 13.92 -15.38 -4.67
N ALA A 52 14.63 -15.81 -3.63
CA ALA A 52 14.02 -16.18 -2.37
C ALA A 52 14.00 -15.02 -1.36
N MET A 53 13.34 -15.26 -0.23
CA MET A 53 13.15 -14.33 0.88
C MET A 53 13.21 -15.10 2.21
N CYS A 54 13.96 -14.56 3.18
CA CYS A 54 13.98 -15.08 4.55
C CYS A 54 12.83 -14.52 5.39
N GLN A 55 12.51 -15.16 6.52
CA GLN A 55 11.42 -14.72 7.39
C GLN A 55 11.60 -13.28 7.93
N GLY A 56 12.82 -12.86 8.23
CA GLY A 56 13.10 -11.49 8.70
C GLY A 56 12.76 -10.43 7.64
N CYS A 57 13.14 -10.70 6.38
CA CYS A 57 12.77 -9.83 5.25
C CYS A 57 11.28 -9.90 4.94
N LYS A 58 10.59 -11.04 5.17
CA LYS A 58 9.14 -11.11 5.07
C LYS A 58 8.46 -10.13 6.03
N ASN A 59 8.85 -10.15 7.29
CA ASN A 59 8.27 -9.27 8.31
C ASN A 59 8.54 -7.79 7.96
N SER A 60 9.78 -7.48 7.56
CA SER A 60 10.15 -6.13 7.11
C SER A 60 9.32 -5.69 5.89
N PHE A 61 9.08 -6.60 4.94
CA PHE A 61 8.27 -6.32 3.76
C PHE A 61 6.81 -6.03 4.11
N LEU A 62 6.23 -6.81 5.03
CA LEU A 62 4.85 -6.59 5.50
C LEU A 62 4.67 -5.24 6.19
N GLU A 63 5.70 -4.77 6.91
CA GLU A 63 5.66 -3.49 7.62
C GLU A 63 5.92 -2.30 6.68
N CYS A 64 6.85 -2.44 5.74
CA CYS A 64 7.43 -1.30 5.01
C CYS A 64 6.91 -1.12 3.58
N ALA A 65 6.36 -2.14 2.91
CA ALA A 65 6.10 -2.08 1.47
C ALA A 65 5.03 -1.05 1.05
N TYR A 66 4.14 -0.64 1.96
CA TYR A 66 3.12 0.38 1.76
C TYR A 66 3.34 1.63 2.63
N GLN A 67 4.58 1.88 3.07
CA GLN A 67 4.95 3.16 3.68
C GLN A 67 5.39 4.14 2.58
N TYR A 68 4.89 5.37 2.68
CA TYR A 68 5.14 6.44 1.74
C TYR A 68 5.60 7.68 2.50
N ASP A 69 6.57 8.40 1.92
CA ASP A 69 7.05 9.68 2.43
C ASP A 69 6.17 10.83 1.91
N ASP A 70 6.41 12.03 2.43
CA ASP A 70 5.64 13.25 2.09
C ASP A 70 5.75 13.66 0.61
N ASP A 71 6.73 13.11 -0.13
CA ASP A 71 6.88 13.30 -1.58
C ASP A 71 5.99 12.35 -2.42
N GLY A 72 5.24 11.45 -1.76
CA GLY A 72 4.34 10.49 -2.39
C GLY A 72 5.03 9.23 -2.92
N TYR A 73 6.34 9.07 -2.71
CA TYR A 73 7.09 7.87 -3.04
C TYR A 73 7.20 6.93 -1.85
N GLN A 74 7.52 5.66 -2.13
CA GLN A 74 7.77 4.67 -1.09
C GLN A 74 8.98 5.08 -0.24
N SER A 75 8.82 5.03 1.07
CA SER A 75 9.89 5.36 2.04
C SER A 75 11.10 4.43 1.93
N TYR A 76 10.91 3.24 1.36
CA TYR A 76 11.94 2.20 1.29
C TYR A 76 12.04 1.55 -0.08
N CYS A 77 13.19 0.94 -0.34
CA CYS A 77 13.44 0.17 -1.55
C CYS A 77 12.40 -0.96 -1.76
N THR A 78 11.82 -1.04 -2.95
CA THR A 78 10.87 -2.08 -3.39
C THR A 78 11.43 -3.51 -3.25
N ILE A 79 12.76 -3.70 -3.23
CA ILE A 79 13.41 -5.02 -3.15
C ILE A 79 13.74 -5.40 -1.70
N CYS A 80 14.41 -4.51 -0.96
CA CYS A 80 14.94 -4.87 0.36
C CYS A 80 14.17 -4.27 1.54
N CYS A 81 13.20 -3.39 1.29
CA CYS A 81 12.49 -2.65 2.34
C CYS A 81 13.44 -1.90 3.29
N GLY A 82 14.54 -1.40 2.73
CA GLY A 82 15.53 -0.56 3.39
C GLY A 82 16.25 0.29 2.35
N GLY A 83 17.58 0.41 2.50
CA GLY A 83 18.42 1.26 1.66
C GLY A 83 18.48 2.69 2.18
N ARG A 84 19.66 3.30 2.11
CA ARG A 84 19.89 4.68 2.58
C ARG A 84 19.64 5.73 1.50
N GLU A 85 19.94 5.37 0.26
CA GLU A 85 19.78 6.21 -0.92
C GLU A 85 18.98 5.42 -1.96
N VAL A 86 17.94 6.05 -2.51
CA VAL A 86 16.99 5.43 -3.41
C VAL A 86 16.79 6.22 -4.70
N LEU A 87 16.56 5.48 -5.77
CA LEU A 87 16.17 5.98 -7.08
C LEU A 87 14.64 5.97 -7.16
N MET A 88 14.06 7.13 -7.45
CA MET A 88 12.61 7.31 -7.62
C MET A 88 12.23 7.05 -9.07
N CYS A 89 11.12 6.34 -9.29
CA CYS A 89 10.62 6.05 -10.63
C CYS A 89 10.02 7.31 -11.28
N GLY A 90 10.45 7.67 -12.49
CA GLY A 90 9.90 8.80 -13.25
C GLY A 90 8.57 8.54 -13.96
N ASN A 91 8.09 7.28 -14.00
CA ASN A 91 6.80 6.95 -14.59
C ASN A 91 5.62 7.53 -13.81
N ASN A 92 4.70 8.20 -14.51
CA ASN A 92 3.50 8.78 -13.92
C ASN A 92 2.71 7.73 -13.13
N ASN A 93 2.22 8.14 -11.95
CA ASN A 93 1.47 7.31 -10.99
C ASN A 93 2.25 6.11 -10.44
N CYS A 94 3.56 6.00 -10.63
CA CYS A 94 4.41 5.01 -9.98
C CYS A 94 5.18 5.64 -8.81
N CYS A 95 4.98 5.09 -7.62
CA CYS A 95 5.59 5.59 -6.39
C CYS A 95 6.77 4.73 -5.92
N ARG A 96 7.33 3.88 -6.80
CA ARG A 96 8.32 2.87 -6.38
C ARG A 96 9.72 3.45 -6.31
N CYS A 97 10.46 2.99 -5.31
CA CYS A 97 11.85 3.36 -5.05
C CYS A 97 12.77 2.13 -5.11
N PHE A 98 14.01 2.31 -5.59
CA PHE A 98 15.02 1.25 -5.64
C PHE A 98 16.34 1.76 -5.08
N CYS A 99 16.89 1.12 -4.04
CA CYS A 99 18.16 1.58 -3.49
C CYS A 99 19.34 1.29 -4.42
N VAL A 100 20.32 2.20 -4.40
CA VAL A 100 21.56 2.13 -5.20
C VAL A 100 22.22 0.76 -5.07
N GLU A 101 22.36 0.27 -3.84
CA GLU A 101 22.97 -1.03 -3.53
C GLU A 101 22.25 -2.20 -4.23
N CYS A 102 20.91 -2.27 -4.15
CA CYS A 102 20.16 -3.35 -4.80
C CYS A 102 20.32 -3.30 -6.33
N VAL A 103 20.34 -2.10 -6.91
CA VAL A 103 20.50 -1.91 -8.35
C VAL A 103 21.90 -2.35 -8.79
N ASP A 104 22.95 -1.89 -8.15
CA ASP A 104 24.32 -2.24 -8.55
C ASP A 104 24.64 -3.72 -8.34
N LEU A 105 24.06 -4.36 -7.32
CA LEU A 105 24.24 -5.79 -7.08
C LEU A 105 23.47 -6.64 -8.10
N LEU A 106 22.15 -6.44 -8.19
CA LEU A 106 21.23 -7.33 -8.92
C LEU A 106 21.16 -7.00 -10.41
N VAL A 107 21.24 -5.73 -10.80
CA VAL A 107 21.20 -5.31 -12.20
C VAL A 107 22.61 -5.30 -12.79
N GLY A 108 23.56 -4.69 -12.08
CA GLY A 108 24.98 -4.68 -12.45
C GLY A 108 25.69 -3.42 -11.99
N ALA A 109 26.99 -3.51 -11.72
CA ALA A 109 27.77 -2.39 -11.21
C ALA A 109 27.69 -1.17 -12.15
N GLY A 110 27.36 0.00 -11.59
CA GLY A 110 27.19 1.24 -12.35
C GLY A 110 25.79 1.43 -12.93
N SER A 111 24.87 0.48 -12.74
CA SER A 111 23.48 0.61 -13.21
C SER A 111 22.72 1.69 -12.43
N ALA A 112 23.06 1.92 -11.17
CA ALA A 112 22.45 2.99 -10.40
C ALA A 112 22.85 4.36 -10.97
N VAL A 113 24.15 4.56 -11.27
CA VAL A 113 24.64 5.78 -11.92
C VAL A 113 24.02 5.97 -13.30
N ALA A 114 23.85 4.90 -14.08
CA ALA A 114 23.16 4.97 -15.36
C ALA A 114 21.71 5.46 -15.20
N ALA A 115 20.98 4.91 -14.20
CA ALA A 115 19.61 5.32 -13.89
C ALA A 115 19.51 6.78 -13.40
N ILE A 116 20.47 7.25 -12.59
CA ILE A 116 20.53 8.65 -12.13
C ILE A 116 20.68 9.63 -13.31
N ASN A 117 21.44 9.22 -14.34
CA ASN A 117 21.67 10.06 -15.53
C ASN A 117 20.60 9.89 -16.62
N GLU A 118 19.59 9.05 -16.40
CA GLU A 118 18.47 8.82 -17.32
C GLU A 118 17.26 9.64 -16.88
N ASP A 119 16.77 10.52 -17.76
CA ASP A 119 15.59 11.36 -17.50
C ASP A 119 14.59 11.30 -18.68
N PRO A 120 13.39 10.71 -18.50
CA PRO A 120 12.88 10.05 -17.29
C PRO A 120 13.34 8.58 -17.17
N TRP A 121 13.83 8.18 -15.99
CA TRP A 121 14.10 6.79 -15.68
C TRP A 121 12.84 6.01 -15.29
N ASN A 122 12.57 4.89 -15.98
CA ASN A 122 11.49 3.98 -15.65
C ASN A 122 11.98 2.80 -14.80
N CYS A 123 11.37 2.59 -13.63
CA CYS A 123 11.80 1.51 -12.75
C CYS A 123 11.54 0.11 -13.33
N TYR A 124 12.17 -0.90 -12.73
CA TYR A 124 12.12 -2.30 -13.17
C TYR A 124 10.72 -2.95 -13.08
N MET A 125 9.77 -2.30 -12.42
CA MET A 125 8.36 -2.72 -12.38
C MET A 125 7.52 -2.09 -13.49
N CYS A 126 7.95 -0.95 -14.04
CA CYS A 126 7.26 -0.23 -15.11
C CYS A 126 7.84 -0.50 -16.49
N GLY A 127 9.16 -0.76 -16.57
CA GLY A 127 9.83 -0.97 -17.84
C GLY A 127 9.22 -2.12 -18.66
N PRO A 128 9.36 -2.06 -20.00
CA PRO A 128 8.78 -3.04 -20.92
C PRO A 128 9.47 -4.41 -20.83
N ARG A 129 10.76 -4.42 -20.44
CA ARG A 129 11.51 -5.65 -20.19
C ARG A 129 11.20 -6.15 -18.78
N SER A 130 11.11 -7.46 -18.61
CA SER A 130 10.98 -8.10 -17.30
C SER A 130 12.34 -8.46 -16.67
N THR A 131 13.45 -8.38 -17.41
CA THR A 131 14.77 -8.82 -16.94
C THR A 131 15.81 -7.73 -17.11
N TYR A 132 16.54 -7.44 -16.03
CA TYR A 132 17.64 -6.48 -15.94
C TYR A 132 18.78 -7.10 -15.13
N GLY A 133 19.82 -7.56 -15.81
CA GLY A 133 20.89 -8.34 -15.16
C GLY A 133 20.36 -9.63 -14.55
N LEU A 134 20.56 -9.82 -13.25
CA LEU A 134 19.98 -10.93 -12.47
C LEU A 134 18.56 -10.63 -11.97
N LEU A 135 18.14 -9.36 -11.97
CA LEU A 135 16.83 -8.95 -11.49
C LEU A 135 15.77 -9.29 -12.55
N ARG A 136 14.88 -10.24 -12.24
CA ARG A 136 13.76 -10.60 -13.11
C ARG A 136 12.43 -10.37 -12.40
N ARG A 137 11.59 -9.48 -12.93
CA ARG A 137 10.20 -9.26 -12.50
C ARG A 137 9.41 -10.54 -12.76
N ARG A 138 8.65 -11.00 -11.77
CA ARG A 138 7.74 -12.14 -11.91
C ARG A 138 6.52 -11.73 -12.74
N ASP A 139 5.98 -12.60 -13.58
CA ASP A 139 4.77 -12.28 -14.36
C ASP A 139 3.49 -12.39 -13.51
N ASP A 140 3.50 -13.29 -12.52
CA ASP A 140 2.43 -13.55 -11.56
C ASP A 140 2.54 -12.70 -10.28
N TRP A 141 3.44 -11.71 -10.25
CA TRP A 141 3.67 -10.84 -9.10
C TRP A 141 2.39 -10.22 -8.49
N PRO A 142 1.34 -9.83 -9.26
CA PRO A 142 0.14 -9.24 -8.68
C PRO A 142 -0.57 -10.19 -7.71
N CYS A 143 -0.73 -11.46 -8.12
CA CYS A 143 -1.35 -12.51 -7.33
C CYS A 143 -0.47 -12.89 -6.13
N ARG A 144 0.84 -13.04 -6.35
CA ARG A 144 1.79 -13.37 -5.28
C ARG A 144 1.80 -12.31 -4.18
N LEU A 145 1.79 -11.03 -4.56
CA LEU A 145 1.77 -9.93 -3.61
C LEU A 145 0.50 -9.95 -2.76
N GLN A 146 -0.65 -10.21 -3.37
CA GLN A 146 -1.91 -10.30 -2.63
C GLN A 146 -1.91 -11.46 -1.62
N LEU A 147 -1.50 -12.65 -2.04
CA LEU A 147 -1.37 -13.82 -1.16
C LEU A 147 -0.36 -13.57 -0.03
N PHE A 148 0.69 -12.79 -0.31
CA PHE A 148 1.70 -12.42 0.67
C PHE A 148 1.11 -11.64 1.85
N PHE A 149 0.13 -10.75 1.60
CA PHE A 149 -0.56 -9.98 2.65
C PHE A 149 -1.80 -10.67 3.21
N ALA A 150 -2.45 -11.57 2.46
CA ALA A 150 -3.67 -12.26 2.90
C ALA A 150 -3.42 -13.37 3.94
N ASN A 151 -2.27 -14.04 3.88
CA ASN A 151 -1.96 -15.24 4.68
C ASN A 151 -1.57 -14.98 6.15
N ASN A 152 -1.99 -13.86 6.76
CA ASN A 152 -1.61 -13.48 8.12
C ASN A 152 -2.71 -13.66 9.18
N HIS A 153 -3.85 -14.25 8.85
CA HIS A 153 -4.95 -14.42 9.80
C HIS A 153 -5.17 -15.90 10.16
N GLU A 154 -5.13 -16.20 11.46
CA GLU A 154 -5.48 -17.50 12.06
C GLU A 154 -6.98 -17.83 11.97
N GLN A 155 -7.80 -16.93 11.41
CA GLN A 155 -9.23 -17.11 11.24
C GLN A 155 -9.58 -17.48 9.79
N GLU A 156 -10.33 -18.56 9.62
CA GLU A 156 -10.90 -19.02 8.35
C GLU A 156 -12.02 -18.07 7.90
N PHE A 157 -11.67 -17.00 7.20
CA PHE A 157 -12.63 -16.21 6.42
C PHE A 157 -12.75 -16.79 5.01
N GLU A 158 -13.87 -16.52 4.34
CA GLU A 158 -13.95 -16.80 2.91
C GLU A 158 -12.79 -16.11 2.17
N PRO A 159 -12.24 -16.73 1.11
CA PRO A 159 -11.14 -16.15 0.36
C PRO A 159 -11.53 -14.74 -0.11
N ALA A 160 -10.80 -13.74 0.38
CA ALA A 160 -11.07 -12.36 0.00
C ALA A 160 -11.03 -12.23 -1.53
N LYS A 161 -12.01 -11.53 -2.12
CA LYS A 161 -11.96 -11.23 -3.55
C LYS A 161 -10.75 -10.34 -3.83
N LEU A 162 -9.78 -10.90 -4.55
CA LEU A 162 -8.51 -10.24 -4.82
C LEU A 162 -8.58 -9.39 -6.10
N TYR A 163 -8.23 -8.11 -6.00
CA TYR A 163 -8.16 -7.17 -7.14
C TYR A 163 -6.71 -6.86 -7.50
N PRO A 164 -6.18 -7.36 -8.64
CA PRO A 164 -4.76 -7.24 -8.96
C PRO A 164 -4.35 -5.76 -9.05
N PRO A 165 -3.16 -5.39 -8.54
CA PRO A 165 -2.65 -4.03 -8.70
C PRO A 165 -2.68 -3.54 -10.15
N VAL A 166 -3.24 -2.36 -10.36
CA VAL A 166 -3.34 -1.72 -11.67
C VAL A 166 -1.98 -1.13 -12.06
N ALA A 167 -1.56 -1.38 -13.31
CA ALA A 167 -0.36 -0.80 -13.90
C ALA A 167 -0.40 0.74 -13.82
N ALA A 168 0.75 1.39 -13.59
CA ALA A 168 0.82 2.81 -13.26
C ALA A 168 0.16 3.70 -14.33
N GLU A 169 0.36 3.36 -15.61
CA GLU A 169 -0.16 4.08 -16.78
C GLU A 169 -1.68 3.98 -16.91
N LYS A 170 -2.29 2.98 -16.26
CA LYS A 170 -3.74 2.72 -16.30
C LYS A 170 -4.47 3.24 -15.07
N ARG A 171 -3.77 3.77 -14.07
CA ARG A 171 -4.40 4.29 -12.85
C ARG A 171 -5.22 5.54 -13.17
N GLN A 172 -6.39 5.62 -12.57
CA GLN A 172 -7.31 6.76 -12.68
C GLN A 172 -7.54 7.35 -11.29
N PRO A 173 -7.94 8.63 -11.19
CA PRO A 173 -8.31 9.21 -9.90
C PRO A 173 -9.48 8.45 -9.25
N ILE A 174 -9.44 8.32 -7.92
CA ILE A 174 -10.41 7.55 -7.14
C ILE A 174 -11.70 8.34 -6.94
N ARG A 175 -12.84 7.64 -6.89
CA ARG A 175 -14.15 8.19 -6.52
C ARG A 175 -14.59 7.63 -5.18
N VAL A 176 -14.91 8.52 -4.25
CA VAL A 176 -15.12 8.17 -2.84
C VAL A 176 -16.52 8.54 -2.38
N LEU A 177 -17.17 7.60 -1.69
CA LEU A 177 -18.36 7.84 -0.88
C LEU A 177 -17.96 7.76 0.60
N SER A 178 -18.07 8.89 1.32
CA SER A 178 -17.79 9.00 2.74
C SER A 178 -19.08 9.16 3.53
N LEU A 179 -19.40 8.19 4.38
CA LEU A 179 -20.60 8.20 5.22
C LEU A 179 -20.21 8.57 6.65
N PHE A 180 -20.92 9.52 7.26
CA PHE A 180 -20.54 10.06 8.58
C PHE A 180 -19.15 10.70 8.52
N ASP A 181 -18.96 11.59 7.54
CA ASP A 181 -17.66 12.11 7.13
C ASP A 181 -16.94 12.92 8.22
N GLY A 182 -17.69 13.50 9.15
CA GLY A 182 -17.17 14.39 10.17
C GLY A 182 -16.39 15.55 9.54
N ILE A 183 -15.14 15.73 9.96
CA ILE A 183 -14.28 16.82 9.49
C ILE A 183 -13.51 16.51 8.20
N ALA A 184 -14.02 15.60 7.37
CA ALA A 184 -13.46 15.19 6.08
C ALA A 184 -12.05 14.57 6.16
N THR A 185 -11.76 13.82 7.22
CA THR A 185 -10.45 13.16 7.44
C THR A 185 -10.07 12.24 6.27
N GLY A 186 -11.04 11.55 5.66
CA GLY A 186 -10.78 10.68 4.52
C GLY A 186 -10.19 11.45 3.33
N LEU A 187 -10.74 12.62 3.00
CA LEU A 187 -10.21 13.46 1.93
C LEU A 187 -8.84 14.06 2.27
N LEU A 188 -8.62 14.44 3.53
CA LEU A 188 -7.30 14.90 3.99
C LEU A 188 -6.23 13.83 3.75
N VAL A 189 -6.44 12.62 4.25
CA VAL A 189 -5.47 11.52 4.13
C VAL A 189 -5.22 11.13 2.67
N LEU A 190 -6.26 11.13 1.82
CA LEU A 190 -6.09 10.87 0.39
C LEU A 190 -5.20 11.92 -0.29
N LYS A 191 -5.33 13.19 0.11
CA LYS A 191 -4.46 14.27 -0.39
C LYS A 191 -3.03 14.12 0.13
N ASP A 192 -2.86 13.82 1.41
CA ASP A 192 -1.54 13.65 2.03
C ASP A 192 -0.79 12.46 1.42
N LEU A 193 -1.50 11.39 1.05
CA LEU A 193 -0.95 10.24 0.31
C LEU A 193 -0.71 10.53 -1.19
N GLY A 194 -1.02 11.73 -1.69
CA GLY A 194 -0.89 12.09 -3.10
C GLY A 194 -1.87 11.34 -4.04
N ILE A 195 -2.92 10.73 -3.50
CA ILE A 195 -3.92 10.00 -4.30
C ILE A 195 -4.85 11.02 -4.95
N GLN A 196 -4.93 10.97 -6.28
CA GLN A 196 -5.83 11.83 -7.03
C GLN A 196 -7.28 11.41 -6.78
N VAL A 197 -8.12 12.37 -6.39
CA VAL A 197 -9.56 12.17 -6.14
C VAL A 197 -10.36 12.90 -7.21
N ASP A 198 -11.11 12.14 -8.00
CA ASP A 198 -12.06 12.66 -9.00
C ASP A 198 -13.28 13.25 -8.31
N LYS A 199 -13.93 12.44 -7.46
CA LYS A 199 -15.18 12.77 -6.79
C LYS A 199 -15.14 12.35 -5.34
N TYR A 200 -15.62 13.22 -4.46
CA TYR A 200 -15.78 12.95 -3.03
C TYR A 200 -17.19 13.34 -2.58
N VAL A 201 -18.06 12.36 -2.41
CA VAL A 201 -19.44 12.54 -1.93
C VAL A 201 -19.48 12.21 -0.46
N ALA A 202 -20.01 13.12 0.36
CA ALA A 202 -20.02 12.99 1.81
C ALA A 202 -21.43 13.11 2.40
N SER A 203 -21.81 12.16 3.25
CA SER A 203 -22.99 12.29 4.12
C SER A 203 -22.55 12.77 5.49
N GLU A 204 -23.07 13.92 5.90
CA GLU A 204 -22.85 14.53 7.20
C GLU A 204 -24.03 15.45 7.54
N VAL A 205 -24.36 15.57 8.83
CA VAL A 205 -25.48 16.39 9.34
C VAL A 205 -25.02 17.45 10.34
N CYS A 206 -23.80 17.34 10.86
CA CYS A 206 -23.22 18.34 11.75
C CYS A 206 -22.72 19.55 10.95
N GLU A 207 -23.41 20.69 11.05
CA GLU A 207 -23.08 21.93 10.34
C GLU A 207 -21.65 22.42 10.61
N ASP A 208 -21.15 22.28 11.84
CA ASP A 208 -19.77 22.64 12.19
C ASP A 208 -18.76 21.78 11.43
N SER A 209 -19.03 20.48 11.31
CA SER A 209 -18.18 19.52 10.60
C SER A 209 -18.19 19.78 9.08
N ILE A 210 -19.37 20.04 8.51
CA ILE A 210 -19.53 20.45 7.11
C ILE A 210 -18.74 21.73 6.83
N THR A 211 -18.87 22.73 7.70
CA THR A 211 -18.15 24.01 7.57
C THR A 211 -16.64 23.80 7.55
N VAL A 212 -16.11 22.97 8.46
CA VAL A 212 -14.68 22.62 8.50
C VAL A 212 -14.24 21.97 7.17
N GLY A 213 -14.99 20.98 6.67
CA GLY A 213 -14.66 20.29 5.42
C GLY A 213 -14.71 21.22 4.20
N MET A 214 -15.73 22.08 4.11
CA MET A 214 -15.85 23.07 3.04
C MET A 214 -14.67 24.04 3.00
N VAL A 215 -14.26 24.57 4.16
CA VAL A 215 -13.14 25.53 4.27
C VAL A 215 -11.81 24.84 3.98
N ARG A 216 -11.53 23.69 4.61
CA ARG A 216 -10.25 22.98 4.46
C ARG A 216 -10.04 22.42 3.06
N HIS A 217 -11.11 22.00 2.40
CA HIS A 217 -11.02 21.35 1.10
C HIS A 217 -11.61 22.20 -0.03
N GLN A 218 -11.78 23.51 0.18
CA GLN A 218 -12.12 24.50 -0.85
C GLN A 218 -13.38 24.13 -1.64
N GLY A 219 -14.41 23.62 -0.95
CA GLY A 219 -15.67 23.22 -1.57
C GLY A 219 -15.61 22.00 -2.49
N ARG A 220 -14.54 21.21 -2.47
CA ARG A 220 -14.40 19.98 -3.31
C ARG A 220 -15.30 18.81 -2.90
N ILE A 221 -15.96 18.90 -1.74
CA ILE A 221 -16.81 17.84 -1.20
C ILE A 221 -18.26 18.10 -1.61
N MET A 222 -18.90 17.07 -2.17
CA MET A 222 -20.34 17.09 -2.44
C MET A 222 -21.10 16.57 -1.22
N TYR A 223 -21.63 17.47 -0.40
CA TYR A 223 -22.42 17.10 0.78
C TYR A 223 -23.86 16.73 0.39
N VAL A 224 -24.33 15.59 0.92
CA VAL A 224 -25.67 15.04 0.62
C VAL A 224 -26.60 14.99 1.82
N GLY A 225 -26.14 15.50 2.98
CA GLY A 225 -26.91 15.55 4.21
C GLY A 225 -27.04 14.20 4.90
N ASP A 226 -28.21 13.94 5.48
CA ASP A 226 -28.48 12.74 6.28
C ASP A 226 -28.44 11.46 5.45
N VAL A 227 -27.64 10.49 5.91
CA VAL A 227 -27.44 9.19 5.26
C VAL A 227 -28.76 8.43 5.02
N ARG A 228 -29.76 8.62 5.88
CA ARG A 228 -31.06 7.96 5.79
C ARG A 228 -31.86 8.38 4.57
N ASN A 229 -31.55 9.56 4.02
CA ASN A 229 -32.18 10.09 2.81
C ASN A 229 -31.46 9.65 1.52
N VAL A 230 -30.32 8.96 1.63
CA VAL A 230 -29.55 8.47 0.49
C VAL A 230 -30.18 7.17 -0.03
N THR A 231 -30.57 7.15 -1.29
CA THR A 231 -31.22 5.99 -1.93
C THR A 231 -30.26 5.31 -2.92
N HIS A 232 -30.54 4.07 -3.33
CA HIS A 232 -29.74 3.41 -4.37
C HIS A 232 -29.71 4.21 -5.68
N LYS A 233 -30.83 4.85 -6.05
CA LYS A 233 -30.88 5.73 -7.21
C LYS A 233 -29.87 6.89 -7.10
N HIS A 234 -29.74 7.49 -5.91
CA HIS A 234 -28.73 8.52 -5.68
C HIS A 234 -27.30 7.97 -5.86
N ILE A 235 -27.02 6.77 -5.33
CA ILE A 235 -25.70 6.13 -5.49
C ILE A 235 -25.39 5.91 -6.98
N GLU A 236 -26.33 5.36 -7.75
CA GLU A 236 -26.18 5.17 -9.20
C GLU A 236 -25.94 6.48 -9.96
N GLU A 237 -26.65 7.56 -9.59
CA GLU A 237 -26.53 8.88 -10.23
C GLU A 237 -25.20 9.59 -9.88
N TRP A 238 -24.76 9.49 -8.63
CA TRP A 238 -23.50 10.10 -8.19
C TRP A 238 -22.28 9.37 -8.73
N GLY A 239 -22.46 8.10 -9.10
CA GLY A 239 -21.60 7.36 -10.01
C GLY A 239 -21.21 6.00 -9.46
N PRO A 240 -20.36 5.26 -10.20
CA PRO A 240 -19.62 4.19 -9.57
C PRO A 240 -18.64 4.79 -8.56
N PHE A 241 -18.57 4.18 -7.38
CA PHE A 241 -17.58 4.50 -6.35
C PHE A 241 -16.51 3.42 -6.28
N ASP A 242 -15.27 3.82 -6.04
CA ASP A 242 -14.12 2.93 -5.93
C ASP A 242 -13.75 2.67 -4.45
N LEU A 243 -14.12 3.59 -3.56
CA LEU A 243 -13.90 3.51 -2.12
C LEU A 243 -15.13 4.01 -1.36
N VAL A 244 -15.65 3.17 -0.47
CA VAL A 244 -16.69 3.54 0.50
C VAL A 244 -16.09 3.49 1.89
N ILE A 245 -16.16 4.59 2.63
CA ILE A 245 -15.64 4.72 3.99
C ILE A 245 -16.69 5.32 4.91
N GLY A 246 -16.60 5.05 6.20
CA GLY A 246 -17.47 5.68 7.17
C GLY A 246 -17.35 5.12 8.58
N GLY A 247 -17.69 5.96 9.55
CA GLY A 247 -17.71 5.62 10.97
C GLY A 247 -18.98 6.13 11.62
N SER A 248 -19.98 5.26 11.77
CA SER A 248 -21.23 5.63 12.43
C SER A 248 -21.00 6.06 13.89
N PRO A 249 -21.83 6.95 14.46
CA PRO A 249 -21.67 7.40 15.84
C PRO A 249 -21.53 6.24 16.85
N CYS A 250 -20.50 6.31 17.70
CA CYS A 250 -20.17 5.21 18.62
C CYS A 250 -20.81 5.36 20.01
N ASN A 251 -21.46 6.49 20.32
CA ASN A 251 -21.99 6.78 21.65
C ASN A 251 -22.94 5.70 22.17
N ASP A 252 -23.84 5.21 21.31
CA ASP A 252 -24.79 4.16 21.68
C ASP A 252 -24.20 2.74 21.60
N LEU A 253 -23.00 2.58 21.03
CA LEU A 253 -22.30 1.29 20.90
C LEU A 253 -21.27 1.09 22.02
N SER A 254 -20.66 2.17 22.49
CA SER A 254 -19.55 2.13 23.44
C SER A 254 -19.96 1.55 24.78
N ILE A 255 -19.26 0.49 25.22
CA ILE A 255 -19.57 -0.22 26.47
C ILE A 255 -19.40 0.65 27.72
N VAL A 256 -18.56 1.68 27.63
CA VAL A 256 -18.29 2.63 28.74
C VAL A 256 -19.40 3.67 28.91
N ASN A 257 -20.33 3.79 27.95
CA ASN A 257 -21.50 4.66 28.11
C ASN A 257 -22.60 3.93 28.89
N PRO A 258 -22.94 4.34 30.12
CA PRO A 258 -24.00 3.70 30.91
C PRO A 258 -25.40 3.92 30.30
N ALA A 259 -25.58 4.94 29.47
CA ALA A 259 -26.83 5.24 28.77
C ALA A 259 -26.90 4.65 27.36
N ARG A 260 -26.03 3.69 27.03
CA ARG A 260 -25.97 3.09 25.69
C ARG A 260 -27.31 2.45 25.32
N LYS A 261 -27.69 2.60 24.05
CA LYS A 261 -28.89 1.96 23.49
C LYS A 261 -28.57 0.70 22.66
N GLY A 262 -27.30 0.47 22.35
CA GLY A 262 -26.86 -0.66 21.55
C GLY A 262 -27.05 -0.45 20.05
N LEU A 263 -26.81 -1.51 19.27
CA LEU A 263 -26.76 -1.47 17.81
C LEU A 263 -28.12 -1.22 17.14
N TYR A 264 -29.21 -1.65 17.77
CA TYR A 264 -30.55 -1.62 17.16
C TYR A 264 -31.37 -0.39 17.54
N GLU A 265 -30.87 0.42 18.48
CA GLU A 265 -31.56 1.60 18.99
C GLU A 265 -30.67 2.84 18.91
N GLY A 266 -31.25 4.01 19.21
CA GLY A 266 -30.52 5.28 19.16
C GLY A 266 -29.81 5.51 17.83
N THR A 267 -28.58 6.02 17.92
CA THR A 267 -27.64 6.24 16.81
C THR A 267 -26.91 4.97 16.38
N GLY A 268 -26.93 3.90 17.18
CA GLY A 268 -26.32 2.61 16.82
C GLY A 268 -26.92 2.04 15.54
N ARG A 269 -28.21 2.29 15.29
CA ARG A 269 -28.91 1.84 14.07
C ARG A 269 -28.30 2.39 12.78
N LEU A 270 -27.57 3.51 12.84
CA LEU A 270 -26.95 4.13 11.67
C LEU A 270 -25.83 3.26 11.07
N PHE A 271 -25.30 2.30 11.82
CA PHE A 271 -24.48 1.23 11.28
C PHE A 271 -25.16 0.52 10.10
N PHE A 272 -26.47 0.25 10.19
CA PHE A 272 -27.20 -0.43 9.12
C PHE A 272 -27.39 0.44 7.88
N GLU A 273 -27.30 1.77 7.98
CA GLU A 273 -27.30 2.65 6.82
C GLU A 273 -26.00 2.54 6.01
N PHE A 274 -24.87 2.37 6.68
CA PHE A 274 -23.61 2.04 6.01
C PHE A 274 -23.74 0.71 5.25
N TYR A 275 -24.23 -0.33 5.93
CA TYR A 275 -24.43 -1.65 5.32
C TYR A 275 -25.39 -1.60 4.13
N ARG A 276 -26.50 -0.85 4.25
CA ARG A 276 -27.51 -0.68 3.19
C ARG A 276 -26.94 -0.03 1.94
N LEU A 277 -26.03 0.93 2.08
CA LEU A 277 -25.45 1.67 0.94
C LEU A 277 -24.21 0.99 0.33
N LEU A 278 -23.60 0.06 1.05
CA LEU A 278 -22.47 -0.74 0.56
C LEU A 278 -22.92 -1.84 -0.42
N HIS A 279 -24.14 -2.36 -0.25
CA HIS A 279 -24.74 -3.41 -1.06
C HIS A 279 -25.76 -2.86 -2.06
#